data_AF-A0A8X6I7P5-F1
#
_entry.id   AF-A0A8X6I7P5-F1
#
_cell.length_a   1.000
_cell.length_b   1.000
_cell.length_c   1.000
_cell.angle_alpha   90.00
_cell.angle_beta   90.00
_cell.angle_gamma   90.00
#
_symmetry.space_group_name_H-M   'P 1'
#
loop_
_entity.id
_entity.type
_entity.pdbx_description
1 polymer ?
#
loop_
_entity_poly.entity_id
_entity_poly.type
_entity_poly.pdbx_seq_one_letter_code
_entity_poly.pdbx_strand_id
1 'polypeptide(L)'
;MGYFRTHSVCIIVGSLLYSQLTLGCYQFPADVKDPCMDKECHFGSKCRPSLDGRTAECLCPEKCANYGDSRGSRPVCGSDGRDYPNVCELERAACKQMREITIKYQGHCGECLE
;
A
#
# COMPACT_ATOMS: atom_id res chain seq x y z
N MET A 1 -20.30 10.26 -15.23
CA MET A 1 -19.36 9.36 -15.92
C MET A 1 -17.97 9.95 -15.82
N GLY A 2 -17.09 9.37 -15.00
CA GLY A 2 -15.76 9.90 -14.72
C GLY A 2 -14.78 9.63 -15.85
N TYR A 3 -14.02 10.65 -16.25
CA TYR A 3 -13.00 10.62 -17.29
C TYR A 3 -11.86 9.66 -16.92
N PHE A 4 -11.80 8.49 -17.56
CA PHE A 4 -10.57 7.67 -17.57
C PHE A 4 -9.61 8.28 -18.59
N ARG A 5 -8.74 9.18 -18.12
CA ARG A 5 -7.59 9.68 -18.89
C ARG A 5 -6.65 8.51 -19.20
N THR A 6 -6.50 8.18 -20.47
CA THR A 6 -5.40 7.36 -20.98
C THR A 6 -4.07 8.07 -20.69
N HIS A 7 -3.32 7.58 -19.71
CA HIS A 7 -2.02 8.15 -19.34
C HIS A 7 -0.93 7.67 -20.31
N SER A 8 -0.90 8.21 -21.53
CA SER A 8 0.24 8.04 -22.44
C SER A 8 1.41 8.91 -21.94
N VAL A 9 2.56 8.29 -21.66
CA VAL A 9 3.78 9.02 -21.29
C VAL A 9 4.60 9.21 -22.56
N CYS A 10 4.61 10.44 -23.08
CA CYS A 10 5.43 10.79 -24.24
C CYS A 10 6.75 11.38 -23.76
N ILE A 11 7.85 10.72 -24.11
CA ILE A 11 9.21 11.19 -23.84
C ILE A 11 9.87 11.60 -25.15
N ILE A 12 10.75 12.59 -25.06
CA ILE A 12 11.58 13.00 -26.18
C ILE A 12 12.75 12.02 -26.26
N VAL A 13 12.71 11.11 -27.24
CA VAL A 13 13.84 10.23 -27.55
C VAL A 13 14.77 10.98 -28.49
N GLY A 14 15.81 11.57 -27.91
CA GLY A 14 16.90 12.22 -28.65
C GLY A 14 17.89 11.19 -29.15
N SER A 15 17.97 11.01 -30.47
CA SER A 15 19.05 10.25 -31.10
C SER A 15 20.24 11.19 -31.32
N LEU A 16 21.39 10.97 -30.68
CA LEU A 16 22.59 11.83 -30.83
C LEU A 16 23.17 11.86 -32.26
N LEU A 17 22.64 11.06 -33.18
CA LEU A 17 23.14 10.86 -34.55
C LEU A 17 22.31 11.57 -35.63
N TYR A 18 21.11 12.05 -35.31
CA TYR A 18 20.23 12.77 -36.22
C TYR A 18 19.51 13.84 -35.39
N SER A 19 19.61 15.13 -35.76
CA SER A 19 19.03 16.27 -35.03
C SER A 19 17.49 16.29 -34.94
N GLN A 20 16.83 15.14 -34.92
CA GLN A 20 15.39 14.96 -34.84
C GLN A 20 14.97 14.50 -33.45
N LEU A 21 14.25 15.38 -32.75
CA LEU A 21 13.53 15.09 -31.52
C LEU A 21 12.25 14.34 -31.91
N THR A 22 12.26 13.01 -31.86
CA THR A 22 11.05 12.23 -32.15
C THR A 22 10.22 12.09 -30.87
N LEU A 23 8.92 12.35 -30.97
CA LEU A 23 7.99 12.19 -29.87
C LEU A 23 7.62 10.70 -29.78
N GLY A 24 8.28 9.96 -28.91
CA GLY A 24 7.96 8.57 -28.62
C GLY A 24 6.92 8.52 -27.50
N CYS A 25 5.71 8.06 -27.80
CA CYS A 25 4.70 7.83 -26.77
C CYS A 25 4.72 6.36 -26.34
N TYR A 26 5.01 6.13 -25.06
CA TYR A 26 4.80 4.82 -24.47
C TYR A 26 3.32 4.66 -24.15
N GLN A 27 2.66 3.80 -24.92
CA GLN A 27 1.26 3.44 -24.71
C GLN A 27 1.22 2.38 -23.62
N PHE A 28 0.75 2.74 -22.42
CA PHE A 28 0.41 1.73 -21.42
C PHE A 28 -0.72 0.85 -21.99
N PRO A 29 -0.57 -0.48 -22.02
CA PRO A 29 -1.60 -1.37 -22.55
C PRO A 29 -2.88 -1.24 -21.72
N ALA A 30 -3.98 -0.85 -22.37
CA ALA A 30 -5.27 -0.60 -21.72
C ALA A 30 -5.91 -1.86 -21.08
N ASP A 31 -5.34 -3.04 -21.33
CA ASP A 31 -5.84 -4.34 -20.88
C ASP A 31 -5.25 -4.79 -19.52
N VAL A 32 -4.23 -4.08 -19.01
CA VAL A 32 -3.61 -4.43 -17.72
C VAL A 32 -4.34 -3.72 -16.60
N LYS A 33 -5.40 -4.35 -16.08
CA LYS A 33 -6.07 -3.90 -14.86
C LYS A 33 -5.18 -4.18 -13.66
N ASP A 34 -5.15 -3.25 -12.70
CA ASP A 34 -4.41 -3.44 -11.46
C ASP A 34 -4.95 -4.68 -10.71
N PRO A 35 -4.10 -5.69 -10.46
CA PRO A 35 -4.55 -6.96 -9.88
C PRO A 35 -4.90 -6.85 -8.39
N CYS A 36 -4.66 -5.70 -7.75
CA CYS A 36 -5.06 -5.41 -6.37
C CYS A 36 -6.42 -4.71 -6.26
N MET A 37 -7.02 -4.23 -7.36
CA MET A 37 -8.31 -3.50 -7.29
C MET A 37 -9.47 -4.33 -6.73
N ASP A 38 -9.57 -5.62 -7.09
CA ASP A 38 -10.66 -6.51 -6.65
C ASP A 38 -10.16 -7.59 -5.68
N LYS A 39 -8.93 -7.44 -5.14
CA LYS A 39 -8.33 -8.44 -4.25
C LYS A 39 -8.41 -8.00 -2.80
N GLU A 40 -9.15 -8.76 -2.00
CA GLU A 40 -9.24 -8.55 -0.57
C GLU A 40 -8.13 -9.34 0.16
N CYS A 41 -7.33 -8.62 0.94
CA CYS A 41 -6.24 -9.18 1.75
C CYS A 41 -6.64 -9.12 3.24
N HIS A 42 -6.49 -10.24 3.95
CA HIS A 42 -6.91 -10.37 5.35
C HIS A 42 -5.76 -10.13 6.34
N PHE A 43 -6.12 -10.01 7.63
CA PHE A 43 -5.18 -9.94 8.74
C PHE A 43 -4.18 -8.77 8.66
N GLY A 44 -4.54 -7.65 8.03
CA GLY A 44 -3.64 -6.50 7.88
C GLY A 44 -2.51 -6.68 6.85
N SER A 45 -2.59 -7.73 6.01
CA SER A 45 -1.69 -7.84 4.85
C SER A 45 -1.98 -6.76 3.81
N LYS A 46 -0.93 -6.31 3.11
CA LYS A 46 -1.02 -5.34 2.03
C LYS A 46 -0.93 -6.05 0.69
N CYS A 47 -1.79 -5.64 -0.25
CA CYS A 47 -1.73 -6.15 -1.60
C CYS A 47 -0.55 -5.53 -2.35
N ARG A 48 0.28 -6.36 -2.97
CA ARG A 48 1.37 -5.95 -3.85
C ARG A 48 1.27 -6.67 -5.20
N PRO A 49 1.25 -5.95 -6.34
CA PRO A 49 1.30 -6.59 -7.65
C PRO A 49 2.65 -7.28 -7.87
N SER A 50 2.64 -8.36 -8.65
CA SER A 50 3.85 -9.02 -9.13
C SER A 50 4.60 -8.12 -10.13
N LEU A 51 5.88 -8.40 -10.37
CA LEU A 51 6.72 -7.69 -11.34
C LEU A 51 6.14 -7.74 -12.76
N ASP A 52 5.43 -8.82 -13.09
CA ASP A 52 4.73 -8.98 -14.37
C ASP A 52 3.43 -8.16 -14.47
N GLY A 53 2.97 -7.57 -13.37
CA GLY A 53 1.74 -6.78 -13.29
C GLY A 53 0.43 -7.57 -13.49
N ARG A 54 0.51 -8.90 -13.65
CA ARG A 54 -0.63 -9.77 -13.95
C ARG A 54 -1.29 -10.40 -12.73
N THR A 55 -0.52 -10.58 -11.66
CA THR A 55 -0.98 -11.22 -10.43
C THR A 55 -0.71 -10.29 -9.25
N ALA A 56 -1.41 -10.53 -8.16
CA ALA A 56 -1.21 -9.82 -6.91
C ALA A 56 -0.99 -10.81 -5.76
N GLU A 57 -0.16 -10.42 -4.80
CA GLU A 57 0.16 -11.18 -3.60
C GLU A 57 -0.19 -10.36 -2.36
N CYS A 58 -0.75 -11.02 -1.34
CA CYS A 58 -1.03 -10.38 -0.06
C CYS A 58 0.16 -10.64 0.87
N LEU A 59 0.87 -9.59 1.27
CA LEU A 59 2.11 -9.71 2.02
C LEU A 59 2.01 -8.98 3.35
N CYS A 60 2.60 -9.55 4.38
CA CYS A 60 2.70 -8.88 5.68
C CYS A 60 3.69 -7.70 5.60
N PRO A 61 3.43 -6.59 6.29
CA PRO A 61 4.42 -5.54 6.45
C PRO A 61 5.72 -6.07 7.06
N GLU A 62 6.84 -5.97 6.34
CA GLU A 62 8.14 -6.42 6.87
C GLU A 62 8.71 -5.42 7.87
N LYS A 63 8.56 -4.13 7.56
CA LYS A 63 9.03 -2.99 8.36
C LYS A 63 7.92 -1.97 8.46
N CYS A 64 7.76 -1.40 9.64
CA CYS A 64 6.87 -0.28 9.88
C CYS A 64 7.70 0.97 10.13
N ALA A 65 7.52 1.97 9.29
CA ALA A 65 8.16 3.26 9.51
C ALA A 65 7.49 3.96 10.71
N ASN A 66 8.32 4.52 11.59
CA ASN A 66 7.86 5.36 12.67
C ASN A 66 8.32 6.78 12.38
N TYR A 67 7.37 7.64 12.04
CA TYR A 67 7.61 9.04 11.69
C TYR A 67 7.33 9.96 12.88
N GLY A 68 7.52 9.46 14.12
CA GLY A 68 7.37 10.24 15.35
C GLY A 68 5.93 10.68 15.63
N ASP A 69 5.64 11.95 15.43
CA ASP A 69 4.37 12.62 15.72
C ASP A 69 3.29 12.42 14.65
N SER A 70 3.61 11.70 13.57
CA SER A 70 2.63 11.32 12.55
C SER A 70 1.47 10.50 13.14
N ARG A 71 0.23 10.74 12.69
CA ARG A 71 -0.97 10.01 13.17
C ARG A 71 -0.82 8.49 13.10
N GLY A 72 -0.10 7.99 12.09
CA GLY A 72 0.16 6.56 11.91
C GLY A 72 1.27 5.99 12.81
N SER A 73 1.87 6.78 13.69
CA SER A 73 2.94 6.38 14.62
C SER A 73 2.51 6.45 16.09
N ARG A 74 1.24 6.79 16.35
CA ARG A 74 0.65 6.81 17.69
C ARG A 74 0.31 5.40 18.18
N PRO A 75 0.45 5.13 19.49
CA PRO A 75 0.08 3.84 20.07
C PRO A 75 -1.41 3.55 19.92
N VAL A 76 -1.76 2.28 19.80
CA VAL A 76 -3.14 1.79 19.68
C VAL A 76 -3.35 0.54 20.53
N CYS A 77 -4.56 0.38 21.06
CA CYS A 77 -4.97 -0.83 21.76
C CYS A 77 -5.65 -1.78 20.78
N GLY A 78 -5.14 -3.00 20.67
CA GLY A 78 -5.72 -4.05 19.85
C GLY A 78 -6.98 -4.68 20.48
N SER A 79 -7.81 -5.31 19.65
CA SER A 79 -8.98 -6.09 20.07
C SER A 79 -8.60 -7.31 20.91
N ASP A 80 -7.35 -7.74 20.84
CA ASP A 80 -6.75 -8.79 21.67
C ASP A 80 -6.26 -8.29 23.04
N GLY A 81 -6.49 -7.02 23.36
CA GLY A 81 -6.11 -6.40 24.63
C GLY A 81 -4.63 -6.10 24.77
N ARG A 82 -3.86 -6.12 23.68
CA ARG A 82 -2.44 -5.75 23.65
C ARG A 82 -2.24 -4.35 23.10
N ASP A 83 -1.28 -3.64 23.67
CA ASP A 83 -0.80 -2.38 23.12
C ASP A 83 0.10 -2.64 21.90
N TYR A 84 -0.06 -1.79 20.90
CA TYR A 84 0.79 -1.76 19.71
C TYR A 84 1.35 -0.35 19.55
N PRO A 85 2.65 -0.21 19.25
CA PRO A 85 3.30 1.09 19.16
C PRO A 85 2.72 1.95 18.02
N ASN A 86 2.17 1.31 16.99
CA ASN A 86 1.44 1.96 15.93
C ASN A 86 0.52 0.99 15.17
N VAL A 87 -0.31 1.54 14.28
CA VAL A 87 -1.25 0.78 13.44
C VAL A 87 -0.53 -0.24 12.54
N CYS A 88 0.62 0.11 11.96
CA CYS A 88 1.35 -0.82 11.09
C CYS A 88 1.88 -2.03 11.87
N GLU A 89 2.37 -1.85 13.09
CA GLU A 89 2.83 -2.97 13.92
C GLU A 89 1.65 -3.86 14.37
N LEU A 90 0.47 -3.28 14.60
CA LEU A 90 -0.76 -4.05 14.81
C LEU A 90 -1.11 -4.89 13.58
N GLU A 91 -1.17 -4.29 12.39
CA GLU A 91 -1.44 -4.98 11.12
C GLU A 91 -0.40 -6.08 10.84
N ARG A 92 0.87 -5.80 11.10
CA ARG A 92 1.97 -6.76 10.96
C ARG A 92 1.83 -7.94 11.91
N ALA A 93 1.49 -7.68 13.17
CA ALA A 93 1.28 -8.71 14.16
C ALA A 93 0.06 -9.56 13.83
N ALA A 94 -1.04 -8.95 13.38
CA ALA A 94 -2.23 -9.64 12.89
C ALA A 94 -1.86 -10.60 11.74
N CYS A 95 -1.09 -10.09 10.77
CA CYS A 95 -0.72 -10.83 9.56
C CYS A 95 0.18 -12.02 9.89
N LYS A 96 1.22 -11.81 10.71
CA LYS A 96 2.16 -12.87 11.11
C LYS A 96 1.52 -13.95 11.98
N GLN A 97 0.53 -13.58 12.78
CA GLN A 97 -0.20 -14.52 13.64
C GLN A 97 -1.40 -15.15 12.93
N MET A 98 -1.69 -14.76 11.68
CA MET A 98 -2.89 -15.16 10.94
C MET A 98 -4.16 -14.98 11.77
N ARG A 99 -4.26 -13.86 12.48
CA ARG A 99 -5.37 -13.56 13.38
C ARG A 99 -5.88 -12.16 13.11
N GLU A 100 -7.20 -12.01 13.10
CA GLU A 100 -7.82 -10.71 12.94
C GLU A 100 -7.70 -9.92 14.24
N ILE A 101 -6.90 -8.85 14.20
CA ILE A 101 -6.73 -7.92 15.30
C ILE A 101 -7.16 -6.56 14.75
N THR A 102 -8.15 -5.96 15.37
CA THR A 102 -8.68 -4.65 15.02
C THR A 102 -8.28 -3.64 16.07
N ILE A 103 -8.28 -2.36 15.73
CA ILE A 103 -8.03 -1.31 16.71
C ILE A 103 -9.29 -1.19 17.57
N LYS A 104 -9.14 -1.42 18.88
CA LYS A 104 -10.20 -1.19 19.86
C LYS A 104 -10.35 0.30 20.15
N TYR A 105 -9.23 1.00 20.35
CA TYR A 105 -9.17 2.45 20.51
C TYR A 105 -7.72 2.97 20.32
N GLN A 106 -7.56 4.29 20.13
CA GLN A 106 -6.25 4.93 20.07
C GLN A 106 -5.70 5.19 21.48
N GLY A 107 -4.40 4.93 21.69
CA GLY A 107 -3.77 4.95 23.02
C GLY A 107 -3.40 3.57 23.54
N HIS A 108 -2.88 3.47 24.76
CA HIS A 108 -2.48 2.19 25.35
C HIS A 108 -3.65 1.42 25.94
N CYS A 109 -3.57 0.09 25.95
CA CYS A 109 -4.57 -0.72 26.65
C CYS A 109 -4.53 -0.42 28.16
N GLY A 110 -5.70 -0.21 28.78
CA GLY A 110 -5.82 0.09 30.20
C GLY A 110 -5.76 1.58 30.59
N GLU A 111 -5.44 2.48 29.67
CA GLU A 111 -5.81 3.89 29.84
C GLU A 111 -7.32 3.98 29.62
N CYS A 112 -8.09 3.97 30.71
CA CYS A 112 -9.46 4.45 30.66
C CYS A 112 -9.37 5.92 30.25
N LEU A 113 -9.85 6.25 29.04
CA LEU A 113 -10.09 7.63 28.66
C LEU A 113 -11.20 8.15 29.58
N GLU A 114 -10.81 8.77 30.70
CA GLU A 114 -11.66 9.63 31.52
C GLU A 114 -12.05 10.91 30.77
#